data_AF-A0A8J2LZ33-F1
#
_entry.id   AF-A0A8J2LZ33-F1
#
_cell.length_a   1.000
_cell.length_b   1.000
_cell.length_c   1.000
_cell.angle_alpha   90.00
_cell.angle_beta   90.00
_cell.angle_gamma   90.00
#
_symmetry.space_group_name_H-M   'P 1'
#
loop_
_entity.id
_entity.type
_entity.pdbx_description
1 polymer ?
#
loop_
_entity_poly.entity_id
_entity_poly.type
_entity_poly.pdbx_seq_one_letter_code
_entity_poly.pdbx_strand_id
1 'polypeptide(L)'
;MYAIRYKHSLPILPFPDIDFTNADNGIIYFIKFYTNFILYKFGYELYMTFVLISAVVASNIISLSSVTGLVICLLIDRWRVRRIFLIFVCYHLIVLVYSLLAYIGPIPGIPIHPDYAPYFAFINNGQYTASSQRKSSYAIYCYFLNLSISIIQYHNFKIERLERDSASGGSNDGILLALYRNESLECNPAPHFFSTHLKVLDELKRCICSYYHWIVLLLVLSDGIRLSSPLFLSAVLIILAFLNLWRGADLYLSHPAIFIRKWRLITLYLLIAVFLRIAALV
;
A
#
# COMPACT_ATOMS: atom_id res chain seq x y z
N MET A 1 0.87 -38.96 -0.29
CA MET A 1 0.17 -38.64 -1.55
C MET A 1 -1.26 -38.22 -1.19
N TYR A 2 -1.47 -36.96 -0.78
CA TYR A 2 -2.80 -36.43 -0.49
C TYR A 2 -3.12 -35.37 -1.55
N ALA A 3 -3.89 -35.76 -2.55
CA ALA A 3 -4.45 -34.85 -3.53
C ALA A 3 -5.60 -34.08 -2.86
N ILE A 4 -5.31 -32.87 -2.38
CA ILE A 4 -6.34 -31.91 -1.98
C ILE A 4 -6.97 -31.41 -3.29
N ARG A 5 -8.13 -32.00 -3.61
CA ARG A 5 -8.93 -31.69 -4.79
C ARG A 5 -9.61 -30.33 -4.56
N TYR A 6 -9.05 -29.27 -5.15
CA TYR A 6 -9.68 -27.95 -5.20
C TYR A 6 -11.01 -28.01 -5.97
N LYS A 7 -12.10 -27.51 -5.36
CA LYS A 7 -13.47 -27.52 -5.92
C LYS A 7 -13.79 -26.30 -6.81
N HIS A 8 -12.86 -25.38 -6.96
CA HIS A 8 -12.93 -24.30 -7.94
C HIS A 8 -11.69 -24.37 -8.82
N SER A 9 -11.87 -24.18 -10.13
CA SER A 9 -10.78 -24.04 -11.09
C SER A 9 -9.93 -22.84 -10.66
N LEU A 10 -8.86 -23.10 -9.92
CA LEU A 10 -7.84 -22.10 -9.60
C LEU A 10 -7.39 -21.47 -10.93
N PRO A 11 -7.13 -20.15 -10.97
CA PRO A 11 -6.54 -19.54 -12.15
C PRO A 11 -5.29 -20.33 -12.50
N ILE A 12 -5.12 -20.64 -13.78
CA ILE A 12 -3.94 -21.37 -14.27
C ILE A 12 -2.73 -20.49 -13.96
N LEU A 13 -1.99 -20.86 -12.91
CA LEU A 13 -0.78 -20.16 -12.51
C LEU A 13 0.28 -20.39 -13.58
N PRO A 14 1.11 -19.38 -13.91
CA PRO A 14 2.23 -19.55 -14.83
C PRO A 14 3.16 -20.71 -14.44
N PHE A 15 3.36 -20.93 -13.14
CA PHE A 15 4.17 -22.03 -12.61
C PHE A 15 3.40 -22.83 -11.54
N PRO A 16 2.62 -23.85 -11.90
CA PRO A 16 1.74 -24.56 -10.96
C PRO A 16 2.49 -25.37 -9.90
N ASP A 17 3.74 -25.76 -10.15
CA ASP A 17 4.54 -26.59 -9.22
C ASP A 17 5.18 -25.79 -8.07
N ILE A 18 4.96 -24.47 -8.03
CA ILE A 18 5.65 -23.54 -7.13
C ILE A 18 4.70 -23.03 -6.05
N ASP A 19 4.93 -23.50 -4.83
CA ASP A 19 4.24 -23.07 -3.61
C ASP A 19 5.21 -22.39 -2.62
N PHE A 20 4.68 -21.81 -1.54
CA PHE A 20 5.46 -21.13 -0.51
C PHE A 20 6.52 -22.02 0.16
N THR A 21 6.30 -23.33 0.23
CA THR A 21 7.25 -24.30 0.82
C THR A 21 8.52 -24.46 -0.02
N ASN A 22 8.41 -24.29 -1.34
CA ASN A 22 9.51 -24.47 -2.28
C ASN A 22 10.21 -23.15 -2.63
N ALA A 23 9.67 -22.00 -2.20
CA ALA A 23 10.19 -20.68 -2.53
C ALA A 23 11.64 -20.46 -2.08
N ASP A 24 12.07 -21.12 -1.01
CA ASP A 24 13.40 -20.97 -0.40
C ASP A 24 14.46 -21.99 -0.92
N ASN A 25 14.09 -22.82 -1.89
CA ASN A 25 14.99 -23.84 -2.42
C ASN A 25 16.10 -23.26 -3.32
N GLY A 26 15.86 -22.11 -3.96
CA GLY A 26 16.86 -21.41 -4.76
C GLY A 26 16.31 -20.15 -5.45
N ILE A 27 17.19 -19.36 -6.06
CA ILE A 27 16.81 -18.06 -6.65
C ILE A 27 15.78 -18.18 -7.77
N ILE A 28 15.85 -19.24 -8.58
CA ILE A 28 14.88 -19.50 -9.66
C ILE A 28 13.50 -19.81 -9.09
N TYR A 29 13.42 -20.63 -8.04
CA TYR A 29 12.17 -20.96 -7.35
C TYR A 29 11.56 -19.72 -6.70
N PHE A 30 12.41 -18.89 -6.08
CA PHE A 30 12.01 -17.61 -5.51
C PHE A 30 11.42 -16.65 -6.56
N ILE A 31 12.08 -16.49 -7.72
CA ILE A 31 11.57 -15.64 -8.81
C ILE A 31 10.23 -16.18 -9.32
N LYS A 32 10.14 -17.48 -9.62
CA LYS A 32 8.88 -18.11 -10.07
C LYS A 32 7.75 -17.94 -9.05
N PHE A 33 8.07 -18.05 -7.76
CA PHE A 33 7.10 -17.83 -6.67
C PHE A 33 6.55 -16.41 -6.70
N TYR A 34 7.41 -15.39 -6.81
CA TYR A 34 6.93 -14.02 -6.93
C TYR A 34 6.23 -13.75 -8.25
N THR A 35 6.62 -14.36 -9.37
CA THR A 35 5.85 -14.23 -10.62
C THR A 35 4.40 -14.70 -10.44
N ASN A 36 4.16 -15.78 -9.68
CA ASN A 36 2.81 -16.25 -9.37
C ASN A 36 2.09 -15.37 -8.35
N PHE A 37 2.77 -14.96 -7.28
CA PHE A 37 2.12 -14.46 -6.06
C PHE A 37 2.49 -13.01 -5.68
N ILE A 38 3.17 -12.23 -6.54
CA ILE A 38 3.56 -10.85 -6.22
C ILE A 38 2.35 -9.98 -5.86
N LEU A 39 1.26 -10.07 -6.63
CA LEU A 39 0.03 -9.33 -6.35
C LEU A 39 -0.71 -9.90 -5.14
N TYR A 40 -0.60 -11.20 -4.87
CA TYR A 40 -1.18 -11.81 -3.68
C TYR A 40 -0.45 -11.36 -2.40
N LYS A 41 0.89 -11.28 -2.42
CA LYS A 41 1.72 -10.87 -1.28
C LYS A 41 1.74 -9.36 -1.05
N PHE A 42 1.96 -8.58 -2.10
CA PHE A 42 2.17 -7.13 -2.02
C PHE A 42 1.00 -6.30 -2.55
N GLY A 43 -0.13 -6.92 -2.92
CA GLY A 43 -1.25 -6.21 -3.54
C GLY A 43 -1.87 -5.13 -2.65
N TYR A 44 -1.85 -5.31 -1.33
CA TYR A 44 -2.38 -4.32 -0.39
C TYR A 44 -1.47 -3.09 -0.30
N GLU A 45 -0.16 -3.32 -0.25
CA GLU A 45 0.86 -2.27 -0.24
C GLU A 45 0.83 -1.50 -1.57
N LEU A 46 0.74 -2.22 -2.71
CA LEU A 46 0.56 -1.61 -4.02
C LEU A 46 -0.71 -0.76 -4.07
N TYR A 47 -1.85 -1.29 -3.62
CA TYR A 47 -3.10 -0.53 -3.54
C TYR A 47 -2.92 0.79 -2.79
N MET A 48 -2.33 0.76 -1.60
CA MET A 48 -2.08 1.95 -0.79
C MET A 48 -1.17 2.97 -1.51
N THR A 49 -0.13 2.48 -2.19
CA THR A 49 0.78 3.33 -2.97
C THR A 49 0.09 3.99 -4.15
N PHE A 50 -0.71 3.26 -4.94
CA PHE A 50 -1.43 3.82 -6.08
C PHE A 50 -2.47 4.86 -5.65
N VAL A 51 -3.19 4.60 -4.56
CA VAL A 51 -4.10 5.59 -3.97
C VAL A 51 -3.36 6.85 -3.54
N LEU A 52 -2.18 6.72 -2.91
CA LEU A 52 -1.35 7.88 -2.55
C LEU A 52 -0.89 8.67 -3.79
N ILE A 53 -0.41 7.98 -4.83
CA ILE A 53 -0.01 8.61 -6.10
C ILE A 53 -1.20 9.39 -6.69
N SER A 54 -2.38 8.77 -6.76
CA SER A 54 -3.59 9.43 -7.28
C SER A 54 -3.96 10.67 -6.48
N ALA A 55 -3.81 10.63 -5.14
CA ALA A 55 -4.12 11.74 -4.27
C ALA A 55 -3.18 12.93 -4.54
N VAL A 56 -1.88 12.67 -4.70
CA VAL A 56 -0.88 13.70 -5.01
C VAL A 56 -1.08 14.27 -6.42
N VAL A 57 -1.31 13.42 -7.43
CA VAL A 57 -1.54 13.85 -8.82
C VAL A 57 -2.79 14.72 -8.93
N ALA A 58 -3.89 14.31 -8.29
CA ALA A 58 -5.14 15.05 -8.33
C ALA A 58 -5.09 16.33 -7.49
N SER A 59 -4.58 16.27 -6.26
CA SER A 59 -4.51 17.39 -5.29
C SER A 59 -5.79 18.25 -5.29
N ASN A 60 -6.91 17.59 -5.03
CA ASN A 60 -8.27 18.15 -5.01
C ASN A 60 -9.04 17.65 -3.76
N ILE A 61 -10.31 18.02 -3.59
CA ILE A 61 -11.08 17.60 -2.41
C ILE A 61 -11.18 16.07 -2.27
N ILE A 62 -11.30 15.34 -3.39
CA ILE A 62 -11.34 13.86 -3.41
C ILE A 62 -10.02 13.25 -2.92
N SER A 63 -8.90 13.94 -3.16
CA SER A 63 -7.61 13.48 -2.66
C SER A 63 -7.51 13.57 -1.13
N LEU A 64 -8.14 14.56 -0.49
CA LEU A 64 -8.23 14.64 0.97
C LEU A 64 -8.97 13.43 1.55
N SER A 65 -10.14 13.08 0.99
CA SER A 65 -10.87 11.88 1.42
C SER A 65 -10.08 10.59 1.17
N SER A 66 -9.32 10.52 0.07
CA SER A 66 -8.47 9.38 -0.25
C SER A 66 -7.34 9.21 0.77
N VAL A 67 -6.67 10.30 1.16
CA VAL A 67 -5.62 10.26 2.21
C VAL A 67 -6.22 9.91 3.58
N THR A 68 -7.42 10.42 3.91
CA THR A 68 -8.13 9.97 5.13
C THR A 68 -8.39 8.46 5.09
N GLY A 69 -8.81 7.92 3.95
CA GLY A 69 -8.94 6.47 3.75
C GLY A 69 -7.63 5.71 3.97
N LEU A 70 -6.50 6.24 3.48
CA LEU A 70 -5.18 5.65 3.74
C LEU A 70 -4.81 5.65 5.22
N VAL A 71 -5.09 6.73 5.94
CA VAL A 71 -4.88 6.81 7.39
C VAL A 71 -5.70 5.75 8.12
N ILE A 72 -6.98 5.57 7.75
CA ILE A 72 -7.83 4.52 8.31
C ILE A 72 -7.24 3.13 8.04
N CYS A 73 -6.83 2.85 6.81
CA CYS A 73 -6.17 1.60 6.42
C CYS A 73 -4.85 1.33 7.15
N LEU A 74 -4.10 2.38 7.52
CA LEU A 74 -2.86 2.26 8.30
C LEU A 74 -3.13 1.94 9.78
N LEU A 75 -4.20 2.50 10.35
CA LEU A 75 -4.55 2.33 11.76
C LEU A 75 -5.22 0.98 12.04
N ILE A 76 -5.97 0.45 11.06
CA ILE A 76 -6.72 -0.80 11.18
C ILE A 76 -5.84 -1.99 10.75
N ASP A 77 -5.95 -3.11 11.48
CA ASP A 77 -5.26 -4.35 11.11
C ASP A 77 -5.82 -4.96 9.80
N ARG A 78 -4.94 -5.59 9.01
CA ARG A 78 -5.27 -6.22 7.71
C ARG A 78 -6.50 -7.12 7.77
N TRP A 79 -6.65 -7.92 8.83
CA TRP A 79 -7.77 -8.84 8.96
C TRP A 79 -9.13 -8.14 9.09
N ARG A 80 -9.17 -6.93 9.66
CA ARG A 80 -10.37 -6.08 9.75
C ARG A 80 -10.61 -5.37 8.43
N VAL A 81 -9.57 -4.80 7.83
CA VAL A 81 -9.65 -4.15 6.51
C VAL A 81 -10.23 -5.10 5.48
N ARG A 82 -9.76 -6.36 5.44
CA ARG A 82 -10.26 -7.44 4.57
C ARG A 82 -11.79 -7.62 4.63
N ARG A 83 -12.44 -7.36 5.78
CA ARG A 83 -13.90 -7.52 5.93
C ARG A 83 -14.68 -6.35 5.33
N ILE A 84 -14.12 -5.14 5.41
CA ILE A 84 -14.77 -3.90 4.97
C ILE A 84 -14.27 -3.44 3.59
N PHE A 85 -13.35 -4.17 2.97
CA PHE A 85 -12.62 -3.69 1.79
C PHE A 85 -13.51 -3.37 0.59
N LEU A 86 -14.67 -4.03 0.46
CA LEU A 86 -15.65 -3.74 -0.59
C LEU A 86 -16.10 -2.27 -0.55
N ILE A 87 -16.16 -1.65 0.63
CA ILE A 87 -16.51 -0.22 0.78
C ILE A 87 -15.49 0.66 0.04
N PHE A 88 -14.19 0.33 0.11
CA PHE A 88 -13.15 1.06 -0.61
C PHE A 88 -13.24 0.84 -2.13
N VAL A 89 -13.61 -0.35 -2.59
CA VAL A 89 -13.85 -0.63 -4.01
C VAL A 89 -15.02 0.22 -4.53
N CYS A 90 -16.14 0.24 -3.80
CA CYS A 90 -17.29 1.07 -4.13
C CYS A 90 -16.94 2.57 -4.14
N TYR A 91 -16.13 3.02 -3.18
CA TYR A 91 -15.62 4.39 -3.14
C TYR A 91 -14.86 4.75 -4.42
N HIS A 92 -13.88 3.92 -4.85
CA HIS A 92 -13.12 4.18 -6.07
C HIS A 92 -13.99 4.13 -7.33
N LEU A 93 -15.01 3.27 -7.36
CA LEU A 93 -15.97 3.21 -8.45
C LEU A 93 -16.76 4.53 -8.56
N ILE A 94 -17.29 5.01 -7.43
CA ILE A 94 -18.03 6.28 -7.38
C ILE A 94 -17.13 7.44 -7.79
N VAL A 95 -15.91 7.50 -7.27
CA VAL A 95 -14.92 8.52 -7.64
C VAL A 95 -14.63 8.51 -9.15
N LEU A 96 -14.43 7.34 -9.75
CA LEU A 96 -14.16 7.23 -11.17
C LEU A 96 -15.36 7.69 -12.01
N VAL A 97 -16.56 7.20 -11.71
CA VAL A 97 -17.80 7.59 -12.42
C VAL A 97 -18.04 9.10 -12.31
N TYR A 98 -17.92 9.64 -11.10
CA TYR A 98 -18.02 11.07 -10.85
C TYR A 98 -16.97 11.85 -11.65
N SER A 99 -15.73 11.35 -11.71
CA SER A 99 -14.64 11.99 -12.45
C SER A 99 -14.84 12.01 -13.95
N LEU A 100 -15.41 10.94 -14.51
CA LEU A 100 -15.76 10.88 -15.92
C LEU A 100 -16.92 11.83 -16.26
N LEU A 101 -17.95 11.88 -15.43
CA LEU A 101 -19.08 12.79 -15.61
C LEU A 101 -18.64 14.25 -15.56
N ALA A 102 -17.81 14.61 -14.58
CA ALA A 102 -17.27 15.97 -14.50
C ALA A 102 -16.36 16.29 -15.69
N TYR A 103 -15.57 15.33 -16.19
CA TYR A 103 -14.72 15.55 -17.36
C TYR A 103 -15.50 15.81 -18.64
N ILE A 104 -16.60 15.07 -18.88
CA ILE A 104 -17.50 15.29 -20.02
C ILE A 104 -18.14 16.68 -19.96
N GLY A 105 -18.48 17.13 -18.75
CA GLY A 105 -19.05 18.45 -18.51
C GLY A 105 -20.55 18.53 -18.78
N PRO A 106 -21.12 19.74 -18.89
CA PRO A 106 -22.55 19.92 -19.07
C PRO A 106 -23.02 19.28 -20.39
N ILE A 107 -24.18 18.63 -20.33
CA ILE A 107 -24.85 18.09 -21.52
C ILE A 107 -25.17 19.26 -22.46
N PRO A 108 -24.82 19.17 -23.75
CA PRO A 108 -25.14 20.22 -24.72
C PRO A 108 -26.65 20.47 -24.74
N GLY A 109 -27.07 21.70 -24.38
CA GLY A 109 -28.47 22.11 -24.29
C GLY A 109 -28.91 22.65 -22.92
N ILE A 110 -28.10 22.49 -21.87
CA ILE A 110 -28.37 23.06 -20.55
C ILE A 110 -27.57 24.37 -20.37
N PRO A 111 -28.22 25.52 -20.10
CA PRO A 111 -27.55 26.82 -20.00
C PRO A 111 -26.94 27.03 -18.60
N ILE A 112 -26.13 26.08 -18.14
CA ILE A 112 -25.34 26.25 -16.91
C ILE A 112 -23.91 26.52 -17.34
N HIS A 113 -23.40 27.71 -17.00
CA HIS A 113 -21.99 28.01 -17.21
C HIS A 113 -21.14 26.99 -16.45
N PRO A 114 -20.08 26.40 -17.06
CA PRO A 114 -19.25 25.37 -16.44
C PRO A 114 -18.69 25.76 -15.05
N ASP A 115 -18.46 27.06 -14.83
CA ASP A 115 -17.95 27.60 -13.55
C ASP A 115 -18.97 27.56 -12.40
N TYR A 116 -20.27 27.52 -12.70
CA TYR A 116 -21.35 27.43 -11.71
C TYR A 116 -21.90 26.01 -11.56
N ALA A 117 -21.34 25.04 -12.28
CA ALA A 117 -21.78 23.66 -12.20
C ALA A 117 -21.20 23.00 -10.92
N PRO A 118 -22.02 22.63 -9.93
CA PRO A 118 -21.56 22.16 -8.63
C PRO A 118 -20.77 20.85 -8.70
N TYR A 119 -20.96 20.06 -9.76
CA TYR A 119 -20.22 18.83 -10.00
C TYR A 119 -18.78 19.04 -10.49
N PHE A 120 -18.36 20.27 -10.82
CA PHE A 120 -16.95 20.58 -11.13
C PHE A 120 -16.12 21.02 -9.92
N ALA A 121 -16.77 21.49 -8.86
CA ALA A 121 -16.11 22.07 -7.69
C ALA A 121 -15.10 21.10 -7.05
N PHE A 122 -15.43 19.81 -6.98
CA PHE A 122 -14.63 18.83 -6.25
C PHE A 122 -13.39 18.29 -6.99
N ILE A 123 -13.34 18.39 -8.33
CA ILE A 123 -12.24 17.81 -9.13
C ILE A 123 -11.17 18.83 -9.47
N ASN A 124 -11.62 20.02 -9.85
CA ASN A 124 -10.79 21.08 -10.40
C ASN A 124 -10.70 22.29 -9.45
N ASN A 125 -11.08 22.11 -8.17
CA ASN A 125 -11.18 23.18 -7.17
C ASN A 125 -12.01 24.38 -7.68
N GLY A 126 -13.03 24.10 -8.50
CA GLY A 126 -13.91 25.12 -9.10
C GLY A 126 -13.31 25.92 -10.26
N GLN A 127 -12.17 25.52 -10.85
CA GLN A 127 -11.53 26.26 -11.94
C GLN A 127 -11.62 25.54 -13.30
N TYR A 128 -12.16 26.22 -14.32
CA TYR A 128 -12.25 25.71 -15.70
C TYR A 128 -11.17 26.33 -16.62
N THR A 129 -9.91 25.90 -16.45
CA THR A 129 -8.78 26.31 -17.28
C THR A 129 -8.21 25.14 -18.08
N ALA A 130 -7.53 25.40 -19.20
CA ALA A 130 -6.89 24.34 -20.00
C ALA A 130 -5.85 23.53 -19.21
N SER A 131 -5.16 24.16 -18.25
CA SER A 131 -4.26 23.48 -17.31
C SER A 131 -5.01 22.57 -16.34
N SER A 132 -6.16 23.02 -15.84
CA SER A 132 -7.06 22.25 -14.97
C SER A 132 -7.61 21.00 -15.68
N GLN A 133 -8.01 21.13 -16.95
CA GLN A 133 -8.45 20.00 -17.77
C GLN A 133 -7.34 18.96 -18.00
N ARG A 134 -6.10 19.40 -18.25
CA ARG A 134 -4.95 18.49 -18.41
C ARG A 134 -4.65 17.75 -17.10
N LYS A 135 -4.67 18.43 -15.96
CA LYS A 135 -4.50 17.80 -14.64
C LYS A 135 -5.60 16.76 -14.36
N SER A 136 -6.85 17.11 -14.70
CA SER A 136 -8.01 16.22 -14.61
C SER A 136 -7.83 14.93 -15.42
N SER A 137 -7.30 15.01 -16.64
CA SER A 137 -7.06 13.82 -17.47
C SER A 137 -6.09 12.80 -16.86
N TYR A 138 -4.99 13.28 -16.25
CA TYR A 138 -4.04 12.38 -15.56
C TYR A 138 -4.65 11.78 -14.29
N ALA A 139 -5.44 12.57 -13.54
CA ALA A 139 -6.13 12.11 -12.35
C ALA A 139 -7.14 10.98 -12.66
N ILE A 140 -7.89 11.09 -13.76
CA ILE A 140 -8.85 10.05 -14.19
C ILE A 140 -8.14 8.73 -14.45
N TYR A 141 -7.00 8.75 -15.13
CA TYR A 141 -6.20 7.55 -15.35
C TYR A 141 -5.75 6.92 -14.02
N CYS A 142 -5.29 7.73 -13.06
CA CYS A 142 -4.95 7.25 -11.73
C CYS A 142 -6.17 6.65 -11.00
N TYR A 143 -7.36 7.25 -11.10
CA TYR A 143 -8.57 6.70 -10.49
C TYR A 143 -9.00 5.37 -11.14
N PHE A 144 -8.83 5.22 -12.44
CA PHE A 144 -9.04 3.96 -13.13
C PHE A 144 -8.09 2.86 -12.63
N LEU A 145 -6.80 3.19 -12.46
CA LEU A 145 -5.82 2.26 -11.89
C LEU A 145 -6.15 1.90 -10.44
N ASN A 146 -6.56 2.87 -9.61
CA ASN A 146 -7.00 2.61 -8.24
C ASN A 146 -8.15 1.62 -8.19
N LEU A 147 -9.18 1.83 -9.02
CA LEU A 147 -10.32 0.91 -9.11
C LEU A 147 -9.85 -0.48 -9.51
N SER A 148 -9.04 -0.59 -10.57
CA SER A 148 -8.52 -1.87 -11.08
C SER A 148 -7.75 -2.64 -10.01
N ILE A 149 -6.80 -1.97 -9.33
CA ILE A 149 -6.00 -2.58 -8.27
C ILE A 149 -6.86 -2.90 -7.04
N SER A 150 -7.85 -2.08 -6.71
CA SER A 150 -8.77 -2.37 -5.60
C SER A 150 -9.62 -3.62 -5.87
N ILE A 151 -10.05 -3.86 -7.11
CA ILE A 151 -10.80 -5.07 -7.49
C ILE A 151 -9.89 -6.31 -7.37
N ILE A 152 -8.65 -6.22 -7.88
CA ILE A 152 -7.66 -7.30 -7.74
C ILE A 152 -7.40 -7.61 -6.26
N GLN A 153 -7.16 -6.57 -5.45
CA GLN A 153 -6.89 -6.75 -4.03
C GLN A 153 -8.11 -7.29 -3.27
N TYR A 154 -9.32 -6.90 -3.65
CA TYR A 154 -10.55 -7.47 -3.08
C TYR A 154 -10.65 -8.97 -3.36
N HIS A 155 -10.30 -9.40 -4.58
CA HIS A 155 -10.23 -10.82 -4.92
C HIS A 155 -9.19 -11.57 -4.08
N ASN A 156 -7.98 -11.00 -3.92
CA ASN A 156 -6.94 -11.58 -3.06
C ASN A 156 -7.41 -11.70 -1.61
N PHE A 157 -8.08 -10.68 -1.09
CA PHE A 157 -8.69 -10.73 0.24
C PHE A 157 -9.78 -11.78 0.41
N LYS A 158 -10.53 -12.10 -0.66
CA LYS A 158 -11.48 -13.21 -0.67
C LYS A 158 -10.75 -14.56 -0.59
N ILE A 159 -9.67 -14.74 -1.36
CA ILE A 159 -8.80 -15.93 -1.30
C ILE A 159 -8.24 -16.10 0.11
N GLU A 160 -7.60 -15.06 0.66
CA GLU A 160 -7.00 -15.11 2.00
C GLU A 160 -8.04 -15.48 3.09
N ARG A 161 -9.30 -15.06 2.92
CA ARG A 161 -10.38 -15.38 3.86
C ARG A 161 -10.82 -16.84 3.77
N LEU A 162 -10.86 -17.40 2.56
CA LEU A 162 -11.34 -18.75 2.27
C LEU A 162 -10.26 -19.80 2.57
N GLU A 163 -9.03 -19.55 2.12
CA GLU A 163 -7.95 -20.54 2.14
C GLU A 163 -7.03 -20.38 3.36
N ARG A 164 -7.03 -19.23 4.07
CA ARG A 164 -6.20 -18.96 5.25
C ARG A 164 -4.77 -19.51 5.11
N ASP A 165 -4.45 -20.60 5.81
CA ASP A 165 -3.12 -21.21 5.87
C ASP A 165 -2.90 -22.27 4.77
N SER A 166 -3.95 -22.69 4.06
CA SER A 166 -3.87 -23.68 2.98
C SER A 166 -3.66 -23.07 1.59
N ALA A 167 -3.56 -21.74 1.49
CA ALA A 167 -3.29 -21.08 0.22
C ALA A 167 -1.89 -21.47 -0.29
N SER A 168 -1.72 -21.76 -1.57
CA SER A 168 -0.42 -22.03 -2.21
C SER A 168 0.60 -20.90 -1.99
N GLY A 169 0.12 -19.65 -1.91
CA GLY A 169 0.94 -18.48 -1.58
C GLY A 169 1.25 -18.34 -0.09
N GLY A 170 0.71 -19.18 0.79
CA GLY A 170 0.84 -19.10 2.25
C GLY A 170 0.00 -17.99 2.89
N SER A 171 0.08 -17.90 4.21
CA SER A 171 -0.65 -16.89 5.00
C SER A 171 -0.07 -15.47 4.80
N ASN A 172 -0.96 -14.48 4.82
CA ASN A 172 -0.64 -13.04 4.75
C ASN A 172 -1.05 -12.31 6.03
N ASP A 173 -1.48 -13.04 7.07
CA ASP A 173 -1.82 -12.43 8.34
C ASP A 173 -0.53 -11.90 9.02
N GLY A 174 -0.57 -10.66 9.51
CA GLY A 174 0.60 -10.02 10.10
C GLY A 174 0.98 -10.59 11.47
N ILE A 175 2.27 -10.48 11.84
CA ILE A 175 2.83 -10.97 13.11
C ILE A 175 2.11 -10.39 14.34
N LEU A 176 1.55 -9.18 14.24
CA LEU A 176 0.74 -8.59 15.31
C LEU A 176 -0.49 -9.43 15.68
N LEU A 177 -1.07 -10.16 14.71
CA LEU A 177 -2.19 -11.04 14.96
C LEU A 177 -1.76 -12.28 15.73
N ALA A 178 -0.61 -12.87 15.37
CA ALA A 178 -0.02 -14.00 16.09
C ALA A 178 0.31 -13.60 17.54
N LEU A 179 0.93 -12.42 17.73
CA LEU A 179 1.18 -11.84 19.05
C LEU A 179 -0.11 -11.60 19.84
N TYR A 180 -1.16 -11.08 19.22
CA TYR A 180 -2.46 -10.87 19.87
C TYR A 180 -3.12 -12.19 20.29
N ARG A 181 -2.89 -13.27 19.55
CA ARG A 181 -3.37 -14.62 19.87
C ARG A 181 -2.50 -15.37 20.87
N ASN A 182 -1.44 -14.75 21.38
CA ASN A 182 -0.42 -15.40 22.22
C ASN A 182 0.20 -16.65 21.55
N GLU A 183 0.31 -16.65 20.23
CA GLU A 183 1.03 -17.70 19.49
C GLU A 183 2.54 -17.53 19.75
N SER A 184 3.25 -18.63 20.03
CA SER A 184 4.68 -18.57 20.30
C SER A 184 5.46 -18.21 19.03
N LEU A 185 6.34 -17.22 19.13
CA LEU A 185 7.26 -16.85 18.05
C LEU A 185 8.54 -17.70 18.03
N GLU A 186 8.65 -18.68 18.93
CA GLU A 186 9.82 -19.54 19.08
C GLU A 186 9.99 -20.49 17.88
N CYS A 187 8.89 -20.96 17.29
CA CYS A 187 8.90 -21.82 16.10
C CYS A 187 8.66 -20.99 14.83
N ASN A 188 9.73 -20.37 14.31
CA ASN A 188 9.67 -19.72 13.00
C ASN A 188 9.63 -20.77 11.88
N PRO A 189 8.60 -20.79 11.01
CA PRO A 189 8.54 -21.72 9.88
C PRO A 189 9.58 -21.41 8.78
N ALA A 190 10.14 -20.20 8.77
CA ALA A 190 11.16 -19.83 7.80
C ALA A 190 12.53 -20.43 8.18
N PRO A 191 13.25 -21.04 7.23
CA PRO A 191 14.56 -21.63 7.49
C PRO A 191 15.59 -20.56 7.89
N HIS A 192 16.56 -20.96 8.72
CA HIS A 192 17.60 -20.06 9.21
C HIS A 192 18.60 -19.68 8.10
N PHE A 193 18.37 -18.53 7.48
CA PHE A 193 19.17 -18.04 6.36
C PHE A 193 20.46 -17.32 6.78
N PHE A 194 20.75 -17.13 8.08
CA PHE A 194 22.03 -16.61 8.58
C PHE A 194 23.11 -17.70 8.80
N SER A 195 22.77 -18.98 8.57
CA SER A 195 23.68 -20.11 8.79
C SER A 195 24.78 -20.19 7.72
N THR A 196 25.88 -20.89 7.98
CA THR A 196 27.08 -20.99 7.13
C THR A 196 26.86 -21.57 5.73
N HIS A 197 25.69 -22.13 5.41
CA HIS A 197 25.41 -22.66 4.07
C HIS A 197 25.11 -21.55 3.05
N LEU A 198 25.96 -21.46 2.03
CA LEU A 198 26.03 -20.39 1.04
C LEU A 198 25.07 -20.65 -0.13
N LYS A 199 23.78 -20.30 0.01
CA LYS A 199 22.94 -20.05 -1.17
C LYS A 199 23.04 -18.56 -1.52
N VAL A 200 23.18 -18.24 -2.80
CA VAL A 200 23.14 -16.84 -3.30
C VAL A 200 21.85 -16.12 -2.86
N LEU A 201 20.73 -16.85 -2.80
CA LEU A 201 19.47 -16.34 -2.28
C LEU A 201 19.56 -15.93 -0.80
N ASP A 202 20.29 -16.67 0.02
CA ASP A 202 20.43 -16.39 1.45
C ASP A 202 21.33 -15.17 1.69
N GLU A 203 22.36 -14.97 0.87
CA GLU A 203 23.16 -13.72 0.88
C GLU A 203 22.31 -12.49 0.53
N LEU A 204 21.49 -12.60 -0.53
CA LEU A 204 20.56 -11.52 -0.90
C LEU A 204 19.58 -11.21 0.23
N LYS A 205 18.99 -12.25 0.85
CA LYS A 205 18.09 -12.11 2.01
C LYS A 205 18.78 -11.42 3.18
N ARG A 206 20.02 -11.83 3.52
CA ARG A 206 20.82 -11.16 4.58
C ARG A 206 21.02 -9.69 4.27
N CYS A 207 21.40 -9.36 3.04
CA CYS A 207 21.62 -7.98 2.63
C CYS A 207 20.33 -7.14 2.80
N ILE A 208 19.22 -7.62 2.23
CA ILE A 208 17.94 -6.91 2.30
C ILE A 208 17.45 -6.81 3.75
N CYS A 209 17.35 -7.92 4.48
CA CYS A 209 16.79 -7.94 5.83
C CYS A 209 17.62 -7.16 6.85
N SER A 210 18.95 -7.07 6.68
CA SER A 210 19.83 -6.34 7.60
C SER A 210 19.93 -4.84 7.28
N TYR A 211 19.97 -4.47 5.99
CA TYR A 211 20.29 -3.09 5.59
C TYR A 211 19.08 -2.25 5.17
N TYR A 212 17.94 -2.85 4.80
CA TYR A 212 16.81 -2.12 4.24
C TYR A 212 16.27 -1.04 5.18
N HIS A 213 16.21 -1.30 6.48
CA HIS A 213 15.80 -0.33 7.50
C HIS A 213 16.63 0.97 7.45
N TRP A 214 17.96 0.84 7.33
CA TRP A 214 18.87 1.98 7.30
C TRP A 214 18.71 2.79 6.02
N ILE A 215 18.49 2.11 4.89
CA ILE A 215 18.20 2.76 3.60
C ILE A 215 16.90 3.57 3.70
N VAL A 216 15.83 3.01 4.28
CA VAL A 216 14.57 3.74 4.45
C VAL A 216 14.73 4.95 5.38
N LEU A 217 15.49 4.84 6.47
CA LEU A 217 15.78 5.99 7.34
C LEU A 217 16.55 7.10 6.62
N LEU A 218 17.50 6.75 5.74
CA LEU A 218 18.20 7.73 4.91
C LEU A 218 17.26 8.42 3.91
N LEU A 219 16.30 7.70 3.34
CA LEU A 219 15.29 8.30 2.46
C LEU A 219 14.37 9.26 3.23
N VAL A 220 13.95 8.89 4.45
CA VAL A 220 13.16 9.78 5.32
C VAL A 220 13.95 11.04 5.70
N LEU A 221 15.23 10.89 6.03
CA LEU A 221 16.12 12.02 6.29
C LEU A 221 16.28 12.91 5.05
N SER A 222 16.46 12.31 3.86
CA SER A 222 16.60 13.02 2.60
C SER A 222 15.34 13.85 2.29
N ASP A 223 14.14 13.30 2.50
CA ASP A 223 12.88 14.04 2.33
C ASP A 223 12.79 15.24 3.27
N GLY A 224 13.19 15.06 4.53
CA GLY A 224 13.25 16.14 5.52
C GLY A 224 14.22 17.26 5.10
N ILE A 225 15.42 16.91 4.65
CA ILE A 225 16.44 17.88 4.21
C ILE A 225 16.01 18.64 2.95
N ARG A 226 15.31 17.98 2.02
CA ARG A 226 14.79 18.62 0.79
C ARG A 226 13.75 19.70 1.06
N LEU A 227 13.30 19.87 2.32
CA LEU A 227 12.28 20.84 2.72
C LEU A 227 11.04 20.76 1.82
N SER A 228 10.68 19.54 1.42
CA SER A 228 9.52 19.33 0.53
C SER A 228 8.21 19.74 1.21
N SER A 229 8.19 19.79 2.55
CA SER A 229 7.11 20.27 3.41
C SER A 229 7.44 21.65 4.00
N PRO A 230 6.43 22.38 4.53
CA PRO A 230 6.65 23.53 5.40
C PRO A 230 7.79 23.30 6.41
N LEU A 231 8.60 24.32 6.65
CA LEU A 231 9.85 24.25 7.44
C LEU A 231 9.68 23.49 8.76
N PHE A 232 8.58 23.75 9.49
CA PHE A 232 8.28 23.10 10.75
C PHE A 232 8.12 21.57 10.62
N LEU A 233 7.38 21.10 9.61
CA LEU A 233 7.17 19.67 9.39
C LEU A 233 8.47 18.99 8.95
N SER A 234 9.21 19.62 8.05
CA SER A 234 10.50 19.09 7.60
C SER A 234 11.50 18.97 8.77
N ALA A 235 11.55 19.95 9.68
CA ALA A 235 12.38 19.88 10.88
C ALA A 235 12.00 18.71 11.82
N VAL A 236 10.70 18.48 12.05
CA VAL A 236 10.22 17.34 12.84
C VAL A 236 10.63 16.01 12.20
N LEU A 237 10.53 15.89 10.88
CA LEU A 237 10.95 14.68 10.16
C LEU A 237 12.45 14.41 10.30
N ILE A 238 13.29 15.45 10.20
CA ILE A 238 14.74 15.37 10.41
C ILE A 238 15.04 14.88 11.84
N ILE A 239 14.40 15.47 12.86
CA ILE A 239 14.58 15.08 14.26
C ILE A 239 14.18 13.61 14.45
N LEU A 240 13.03 13.19 13.92
CA LEU A 240 12.57 11.80 13.99
C LEU A 240 13.55 10.84 13.31
N ALA A 241 14.08 11.21 12.14
CA ALA A 241 15.06 10.40 11.43
C ALA A 241 16.36 10.24 12.23
N PHE A 242 16.90 11.34 12.79
CA PHE A 242 18.09 11.29 13.64
C PHE A 242 17.89 10.46 14.91
N LEU A 243 16.75 10.58 15.58
CA LEU A 243 16.44 9.79 16.77
C LEU A 243 16.39 8.28 16.46
N ASN A 244 15.82 7.90 15.31
CA ASN A 244 15.76 6.50 14.90
C ASN A 244 17.11 5.99 14.38
N LEU A 245 17.95 6.84 13.77
CA LEU A 245 19.33 6.48 13.41
C LEU A 245 20.19 6.25 14.67
N TRP A 246 20.09 7.14 15.66
CA TRP A 246 20.85 7.05 16.90
C TRP A 246 20.49 5.82 17.74
N ARG A 247 19.20 5.51 17.86
CA ARG A 247 18.69 4.37 18.65
C ARG A 247 18.41 3.12 17.82
N GLY A 248 18.86 3.09 16.56
CA GLY A 248 18.48 2.07 15.59
C GLY A 248 18.93 0.66 15.97
N ALA A 249 20.12 0.51 16.56
CA ALA A 249 20.64 -0.78 17.02
C ALA A 249 19.80 -1.35 18.18
N ASP A 250 19.50 -0.53 19.19
CA ASP A 250 18.66 -0.92 20.33
C ASP A 250 17.21 -1.25 19.92
N LEU A 251 16.75 -0.65 18.81
CA LEU A 251 15.41 -0.89 18.30
C LEU A 251 15.23 -2.35 17.81
N TYR A 252 16.28 -3.00 17.29
CA TYR A 252 16.21 -4.40 16.88
C TYR A 252 16.09 -5.37 18.06
N LEU A 253 16.57 -4.98 19.24
CA LEU A 253 16.43 -5.74 20.47
C LEU A 253 15.05 -5.54 21.12
N SER A 254 14.29 -4.55 20.67
CA SER A 254 12.96 -4.26 21.21
C SER A 254 11.91 -5.24 20.69
N HIS A 255 10.86 -5.44 21.49
CA HIS A 255 9.75 -6.31 21.11
C HIS A 255 9.14 -5.89 19.75
N PRO A 256 8.84 -6.81 18.81
CA PRO A 256 8.39 -6.49 17.45
C PRO A 256 7.19 -5.54 17.39
N ALA A 257 6.29 -5.61 18.37
CA ALA A 257 5.15 -4.69 18.49
C ALA A 257 5.58 -3.22 18.64
N ILE A 258 6.66 -2.94 19.38
CA ILE A 258 7.19 -1.58 19.56
C ILE A 258 7.79 -1.09 18.24
N PHE A 259 8.56 -1.94 17.57
CA PHE A 259 9.13 -1.66 16.25
C PHE A 259 8.04 -1.25 15.25
N ILE A 260 6.99 -2.07 15.12
CA ILE A 260 5.89 -1.82 14.18
C ILE A 260 5.12 -0.54 14.53
N ARG A 261 4.87 -0.29 15.83
CA ARG A 261 4.18 0.94 16.28
C ARG A 261 4.97 2.20 15.92
N LYS A 262 6.29 2.20 16.10
CA LYS A 262 7.14 3.34 15.74
C LYS A 262 7.09 3.63 14.24
N TRP A 263 7.22 2.60 13.40
CA TRP A 263 7.10 2.77 11.95
C TRP A 263 5.71 3.23 11.52
N ARG A 264 4.64 2.71 12.14
CA ARG A 264 3.27 3.18 11.90
C ARG A 264 3.12 4.67 12.24
N LEU A 265 3.75 5.15 13.31
CA LEU A 265 3.76 6.57 13.69
C LEU A 265 4.46 7.45 12.64
N ILE A 266 5.62 7.01 12.14
CA ILE A 266 6.36 7.73 11.08
C ILE A 266 5.52 7.79 9.79
N THR A 267 4.92 6.66 9.37
CA THR A 267 4.05 6.64 8.20
C THR A 267 2.82 7.52 8.38
N LEU A 268 2.19 7.50 9.57
CA LEU A 268 1.07 8.37 9.89
C LEU A 268 1.46 9.85 9.78
N TYR A 269 2.62 10.22 10.33
CA TYR A 269 3.16 11.56 10.23
C TYR A 269 3.34 12.01 8.77
N LEU A 270 3.92 11.15 7.93
CA LEU A 270 4.09 11.44 6.50
C LEU A 270 2.75 11.62 5.77
N LEU A 271 1.75 10.78 6.06
CA LEU A 271 0.41 10.93 5.48
C LEU A 271 -0.28 12.22 5.94
N ILE A 272 -0.13 12.62 7.20
CA ILE A 272 -0.64 13.91 7.71
C ILE A 272 0.05 15.08 7.00
N ALA A 273 1.36 15.01 6.79
CA ALA A 273 2.08 16.05 6.05
C ALA A 273 1.55 16.18 4.61
N VAL A 274 1.32 15.06 3.91
CA VAL A 274 0.71 15.07 2.57
C VAL A 274 -0.71 15.63 2.61
N PHE A 275 -1.52 15.24 3.58
CA PHE A 275 -2.88 15.77 3.76
C PHE A 275 -2.87 17.30 3.91
N LEU A 276 -2.01 17.84 4.78
CA LEU A 276 -1.90 19.28 5.00
C LEU A 276 -1.41 20.02 3.74
N ARG A 277 -0.48 19.44 2.98
CA ARG A 277 -0.03 20.01 1.71
C ARG A 277 -1.17 20.08 0.69
N ILE A 278 -1.94 19.01 0.56
CA ILE A 278 -3.11 19.00 -0.34
C ILE A 278 -4.15 20.02 0.15
N ALA A 279 -4.44 20.07 1.45
CA ALA A 279 -5.42 20.99 2.01
C ALA A 279 -5.04 22.46 1.81
N ALA A 280 -3.74 22.78 1.74
CA ALA A 280 -3.26 24.12 1.43
C ALA A 280 -3.35 24.48 -0.06
N LEU A 281 -3.49 23.49 -0.95
CA LEU A 281 -3.63 23.69 -2.41
C LEU A 281 -5.09 23.76 -2.89
N VAL A 282 -6.01 23.27 -2.06
CA VAL A 282 -7.46 23.25 -2.31
C VAL A 282 -8.09 24.52 -1.77
#